data_AF-A0A2D6D2D9-F1
#
_entry.id   AF-A0A2D6D2D9-F1
#
_cell.length_a   1.000
_cell.length_b   1.000
_cell.length_c   1.000
_cell.angle_alpha   90.00
_cell.angle_beta   90.00
_cell.angle_gamma   90.00
#
_symmetry.space_group_name_H-M   'P 1'
#
loop_
_entity.id
_entity.type
_entity.pdbx_description
1 polymer ?
#
loop_
_entity_poly.entity_id
_entity_poly.type
_entity_poly.pdbx_seq_one_letter_code
_entity_poly.pdbx_strand_id
1 'polypeptide(L)'
;MLAGIDLRCVPDAREAARRIMDFGCAAVIVKGGHLDDEPRAVDVLYDGSRFEEFAADRVETTRTHGTGCTYSAALATFLGQGADLVTAVSQAKEYITGAIANAPDIGHGHGPTHHFWRATR
;
A
#
# COMPACT_ATOMS: atom_id res chain seq x y z
N MET A 1 -7.67 3.34 14.58
CA MET A 1 -8.27 4.62 14.15
C MET A 1 -8.89 4.42 12.75
N LEU A 2 -9.97 5.13 12.41
CA LEU A 2 -11.01 4.80 11.39
C LEU A 2 -11.83 3.52 11.68
N ALA A 3 -11.22 2.33 11.61
CA ALA A 3 -11.95 1.06 11.82
C ALA A 3 -12.23 0.70 13.31
N GLY A 4 -11.56 1.38 14.25
CA GLY A 4 -11.72 1.12 15.68
C GLY A 4 -11.23 -0.26 16.16
N ILE A 5 -10.32 -0.91 15.43
CA ILE A 5 -9.70 -2.20 15.79
C ILE A 5 -8.18 -2.13 15.70
N ASP A 6 -7.53 -3.11 16.32
CA ASP A 6 -6.12 -3.41 16.12
C ASP A 6 -5.92 -4.17 14.79
N LEU A 7 -4.80 -3.90 14.11
CA LEU A 7 -4.46 -4.49 12.82
C LEU A 7 -3.15 -5.26 12.96
N ARG A 8 -3.19 -6.59 12.89
CA ARG A 8 -1.98 -7.44 13.00
C ARG A 8 -1.83 -8.42 11.85
N CYS A 9 -2.95 -8.90 11.31
CA CYS A 9 -2.98 -9.91 10.24
C CYS A 9 -3.98 -9.54 9.12
N VAL A 10 -3.97 -10.31 8.03
CA VAL A 10 -4.89 -10.12 6.88
C VAL A 10 -6.37 -10.17 7.29
N PRO A 11 -6.83 -11.10 8.15
CA PRO A 11 -8.21 -11.07 8.68
C PRO A 11 -8.61 -9.73 9.29
N ASP A 12 -7.74 -9.10 10.09
CA ASP A 12 -8.00 -7.79 10.69
C ASP A 12 -8.11 -6.71 9.61
N ALA A 13 -7.24 -6.76 8.59
CA ALA A 13 -7.28 -5.82 7.48
C ALA A 13 -8.60 -5.92 6.69
N ARG A 14 -9.12 -7.14 6.49
CA ARG A 14 -10.43 -7.35 5.85
C ARG A 14 -11.56 -6.76 6.69
N GLU A 15 -11.54 -6.98 8.01
CA GLU A 15 -12.54 -6.41 8.91
C GLU A 15 -12.45 -4.88 8.94
N ALA A 16 -11.25 -4.31 8.99
CA ALA A 16 -11.06 -2.87 8.92
C ALA A 16 -11.61 -2.28 7.63
N ALA A 17 -11.39 -2.95 6.48
CA ALA A 17 -11.91 -2.52 5.20
C ALA A 17 -13.45 -2.48 5.18
N ARG A 18 -14.12 -3.48 5.77
CA ARG A 18 -15.59 -3.49 5.90
C ARG A 18 -16.09 -2.29 6.70
N ARG A 19 -15.51 -2.06 7.88
CA ARG A 19 -15.92 -0.95 8.76
C ARG A 19 -15.69 0.41 8.13
N ILE A 20 -14.60 0.56 7.37
CA ILE A 20 -14.31 1.82 6.69
C ILE A 20 -15.28 2.04 5.52
N MET A 21 -15.72 0.96 4.85
CA MET A 21 -16.72 1.02 3.78
C MET A 21 -18.02 1.67 4.24
N ASP A 22 -18.43 1.43 5.50
CA ASP A 22 -19.66 1.97 6.09
C ASP A 22 -19.67 3.51 6.19
N PHE A 23 -18.52 4.18 6.01
CA PHE A 23 -18.45 5.63 5.87
C PHE A 23 -18.84 6.15 4.46
N GLY A 24 -19.27 5.27 3.55
CA GLY A 24 -19.75 5.63 2.21
C GLY A 24 -18.67 5.62 1.13
N CYS A 25 -17.55 4.94 1.36
CA CYS A 25 -16.52 4.76 0.34
C CYS A 25 -17.02 3.83 -0.78
N ALA A 26 -16.58 4.08 -2.03
CA ALA A 26 -16.84 3.15 -3.14
C ALA A 26 -15.90 1.93 -3.13
N ALA A 27 -14.72 2.08 -2.53
CA ALA A 27 -13.76 1.02 -2.28
C ALA A 27 -12.80 1.43 -1.17
N VAL A 28 -12.17 0.46 -0.51
CA VAL A 28 -11.21 0.66 0.57
C VAL A 28 -9.96 -0.20 0.34
N ILE A 29 -8.78 0.41 0.45
CA ILE A 29 -7.48 -0.29 0.42
C ILE A 29 -6.80 -0.16 1.80
N VAL A 30 -6.57 -1.29 2.46
CA VAL A 30 -5.83 -1.38 3.74
C VAL A 30 -4.43 -1.89 3.45
N LYS A 31 -3.41 -1.06 3.67
CA LYS A 31 -2.01 -1.40 3.34
C LYS A 31 -1.37 -2.29 4.41
N GLY A 32 -0.68 -3.33 3.97
CA GLY A 32 -0.10 -4.37 4.82
C GLY A 32 1.20 -4.04 5.53
N GLY A 33 1.75 -2.84 5.33
CA GLY A 33 3.08 -2.47 5.84
C GLY A 33 3.28 -2.71 7.34
N HIS A 34 2.20 -2.66 8.13
CA HIS A 34 2.19 -2.84 9.59
C HIS A 34 1.45 -4.12 10.05
N LEU A 35 1.20 -5.08 9.16
CA LEU A 35 0.64 -6.39 9.55
C LEU A 35 1.76 -7.29 10.05
N ASP A 36 2.16 -7.09 11.31
CA ASP A 36 3.37 -7.68 11.89
C ASP A 36 3.38 -9.22 11.92
N ASP A 37 2.20 -9.86 11.90
CA ASP A 37 2.06 -11.32 11.88
C ASP A 37 2.22 -11.92 10.47
N GLU A 38 2.33 -11.07 9.43
CA GLU A 38 2.43 -11.51 8.04
C GLU A 38 3.88 -11.51 7.52
N PRO A 39 4.35 -12.62 6.92
CA PRO A 39 5.70 -12.71 6.37
C PRO A 39 5.92 -11.80 5.16
N ARG A 40 4.82 -11.36 4.51
CA ARG A 40 4.81 -10.48 3.34
C ARG A 40 4.02 -9.21 3.63
N ALA A 41 4.29 -8.14 2.90
CA ALA A 41 3.50 -6.92 2.98
C ALA A 41 2.22 -7.09 2.13
N VAL A 42 1.12 -7.51 2.75
CA VAL A 42 -0.16 -7.82 2.08
C VAL A 42 -1.15 -6.65 2.17
N ASP A 43 -1.44 -5.99 1.05
CA ASP A 43 -2.50 -4.98 1.01
C ASP A 43 -3.85 -5.64 0.67
N VAL A 44 -4.93 -5.19 1.29
CA VAL A 44 -6.29 -5.74 1.13
C VAL A 44 -7.20 -4.68 0.52
N LEU A 45 -7.70 -4.93 -0.69
CA LEU A 45 -8.72 -4.13 -1.36
C LEU A 45 -10.11 -4.72 -1.09
N TYR A 46 -11.08 -3.86 -0.80
CA TYR A 46 -12.50 -4.21 -0.72
C TYR A 46 -13.32 -3.24 -1.56
N ASP A 47 -14.10 -3.74 -2.51
CA ASP A 47 -14.96 -2.94 -3.40
C ASP A 47 -16.43 -2.92 -2.98
N GLY A 48 -16.74 -3.43 -1.78
CA GLY A 48 -18.11 -3.61 -1.29
C GLY A 48 -18.69 -4.99 -1.58
N SER A 49 -18.15 -5.72 -2.54
CA SER A 49 -18.60 -7.06 -2.91
C SER A 49 -17.58 -8.14 -2.61
N ARG A 50 -16.32 -7.92 -2.98
CA ARG A 50 -15.24 -8.90 -2.90
C ARG A 50 -13.96 -8.28 -2.36
N PHE A 51 -13.11 -9.16 -1.84
CA PHE A 51 -11.77 -8.82 -1.39
C PHE A 51 -10.73 -9.27 -2.41
N GLU A 52 -9.70 -8.46 -2.58
CA GLU A 52 -8.52 -8.79 -3.38
C GLU A 52 -7.26 -8.44 -2.58
N GLU A 53 -6.25 -9.32 -2.64
CA GLU A 53 -5.04 -9.23 -1.83
C GLU A 53 -3.81 -9.02 -2.73
N PHE A 54 -2.95 -8.07 -2.36
CA PHE A 54 -1.77 -7.69 -3.13
C PHE A 54 -0.53 -7.84 -2.25
N ALA A 55 0.23 -8.91 -2.47
CA ALA A 55 1.38 -9.25 -1.65
C ALA A 55 2.71 -8.90 -2.35
N ALA A 56 3.61 -8.28 -1.60
CA ALA A 56 5.01 -8.09 -1.97
C ALA A 56 5.92 -8.49 -0.81
N ASP A 57 7.17 -8.78 -1.11
CA ASP A 57 8.14 -9.13 -0.07
C ASP A 57 8.42 -7.92 0.82
N ARG A 58 8.63 -8.17 2.11
CA ARG A 58 9.02 -7.10 3.04
C ARG A 58 10.46 -6.70 2.72
N VAL A 59 10.67 -5.41 2.51
CA VAL A 59 12.01 -4.85 2.39
C VAL A 59 12.46 -4.40 3.78
N GLU A 60 13.52 -5.01 4.30
CA GLU A 60 14.13 -4.57 5.56
C GLU A 60 14.85 -3.23 5.34
N THR A 61 14.22 -2.14 5.76
CA THR A 61 14.76 -0.79 5.59
C THR A 61 14.11 0.20 6.56
N THR A 62 14.87 1.20 6.99
CA THR A 62 14.36 2.36 7.74
C THR A 62 13.88 3.48 6.80
N ARG A 63 14.09 3.35 5.49
CA ARG A 63 13.76 4.35 4.47
C ARG A 63 12.31 4.24 4.02
N THR A 64 11.40 4.50 4.95
CA THR A 64 9.95 4.32 4.77
C THR A 64 9.18 5.64 4.76
N HIS A 65 9.89 6.78 4.84
CA HIS A 65 9.25 8.08 4.80
C HIS A 65 8.61 8.33 3.43
N GLY A 66 7.35 8.79 3.45
CA GLY A 66 6.58 9.03 2.23
C GLY A 66 5.89 7.79 1.64
N THR A 67 6.08 6.58 2.19
CA THR A 67 5.52 5.35 1.57
C THR A 67 4.00 5.39 1.34
N GLY A 68 3.26 5.94 2.31
CA GLY A 68 1.81 6.16 2.18
C GLY A 68 1.46 7.14 1.06
N CYS A 69 2.09 8.33 1.06
CA CYS A 69 1.85 9.37 0.06
C CYS A 69 2.20 8.90 -1.35
N THR A 70 3.35 8.24 -1.49
CA THR A 70 3.82 7.65 -2.76
C THR A 70 2.84 6.61 -3.28
N TYR A 71 2.34 5.72 -2.41
CA TYR A 71 1.34 4.73 -2.80
C TYR A 71 0.04 5.37 -3.30
N SER A 72 -0.52 6.31 -2.53
CA SER A 72 -1.77 6.98 -2.92
C SER A 72 -1.62 7.80 -4.20
N ALA A 73 -0.47 8.46 -4.38
CA ALA A 73 -0.19 9.23 -5.59
C ALA A 73 -0.05 8.34 -6.83
N ALA A 74 0.63 7.19 -6.70
CA ALA A 74 0.73 6.20 -7.77
C ALA A 74 -0.64 5.62 -8.14
N LEU A 75 -1.43 5.21 -7.14
CA LEU A 75 -2.79 4.71 -7.35
C LEU A 75 -3.67 5.74 -8.08
N ALA A 76 -3.69 6.99 -7.62
CA ALA A 76 -4.44 8.05 -8.27
C ALA A 76 -3.98 8.29 -9.72
N THR A 77 -2.68 8.20 -9.98
CA THR A 77 -2.11 8.37 -11.32
C THR A 77 -2.56 7.26 -12.27
N PHE A 78 -2.48 5.99 -11.86
CA PHE A 78 -2.90 4.87 -12.70
C PHE A 78 -4.41 4.88 -12.97
N LEU A 79 -5.22 5.24 -11.97
CA LEU A 79 -6.65 5.49 -12.17
C LEU A 79 -6.89 6.62 -13.18
N GLY A 80 -6.16 7.73 -13.06
CA GLY A 80 -6.25 8.87 -13.99
C GLY A 80 -5.80 8.54 -15.42
N GLN A 81 -4.98 7.51 -15.60
CA GLN A 81 -4.57 6.96 -16.89
C GLN A 81 -5.59 5.97 -17.49
N GLY A 82 -6.69 5.69 -16.77
CA GLY A 82 -7.76 4.81 -17.23
C GLY A 82 -7.58 3.34 -16.87
N ALA A 83 -6.63 2.99 -15.98
CA ALA A 83 -6.57 1.65 -15.42
C ALA A 83 -7.82 1.38 -14.56
N ASP A 84 -8.33 0.16 -14.60
CA ASP A 84 -9.34 -0.28 -13.63
C ASP A 84 -8.74 -0.34 -12.21
N LEU A 85 -9.61 -0.39 -11.20
CA LEU A 85 -9.19 -0.30 -9.79
C LEU A 85 -8.18 -1.37 -9.37
N VAL A 86 -8.40 -2.62 -9.80
CA VAL A 86 -7.53 -3.76 -9.43
C VAL A 86 -6.16 -3.58 -10.07
N THR A 87 -6.14 -3.24 -11.37
CA THR A 87 -4.91 -2.95 -12.10
C THR A 87 -4.16 -1.77 -11.47
N ALA A 88 -4.86 -0.69 -11.12
CA ALA A 88 -4.24 0.50 -10.53
C ALA A 88 -3.63 0.21 -9.16
N VAL A 89 -4.30 -0.58 -8.31
CA VAL A 89 -3.77 -1.02 -7.01
C VAL A 89 -2.54 -1.91 -7.20
N SER A 90 -2.60 -2.88 -8.12
CA SER A 90 -1.47 -3.75 -8.45
C SER A 90 -0.23 -2.94 -8.89
N GLN A 91 -0.42 -1.99 -9.81
CA GLN A 91 0.65 -1.14 -10.31
C GLN A 91 1.18 -0.18 -9.23
N ALA A 92 0.32 0.36 -8.36
CA ALA A 92 0.75 1.19 -7.23
C ALA A 92 1.56 0.39 -6.20
N LYS A 93 1.15 -0.84 -5.90
CA LYS A 93 1.88 -1.78 -5.04
C LYS A 93 3.26 -2.10 -5.59
N GLU A 94 3.35 -2.41 -6.88
CA GLU A 94 4.62 -2.64 -7.56
C GLU A 94 5.50 -1.38 -7.50
N TYR A 95 4.92 -0.21 -7.80
CA TYR A 95 5.63 1.07 -7.78
C TYR A 95 6.23 1.39 -6.41
N ILE A 96 5.45 1.28 -5.34
CA ILE A 96 5.97 1.57 -4.01
C ILE A 96 7.04 0.57 -3.57
N THR A 97 6.88 -0.70 -3.93
CA THR A 97 7.80 -1.76 -3.51
C THR A 97 9.17 -1.52 -4.13
N GLY A 98 9.22 -1.20 -5.43
CA GLY A 98 10.45 -0.81 -6.10
C GLY A 98 11.05 0.49 -5.55
N ALA A 99 10.23 1.47 -5.19
CA ALA A 99 10.70 2.72 -4.61
C ALA A 99 11.32 2.55 -3.21
N ILE A 100 10.80 1.62 -2.41
CA ILE A 100 11.37 1.25 -1.11
C ILE A 100 12.67 0.45 -1.32
N ALA A 101 12.67 -0.52 -2.22
CA ALA A 101 13.83 -1.38 -2.48
C ALA A 101 15.06 -0.60 -2.99
N ASN A 102 14.81 0.46 -3.78
CA ASN A 102 15.86 1.30 -4.36
C ASN A 102 16.06 2.63 -3.59
N ALA A 103 15.47 2.78 -2.40
CA ALA A 103 15.56 4.01 -1.62
C ALA A 103 17.03 4.46 -1.45
N PRO A 104 17.36 5.74 -1.67
CA PRO A 104 18.73 6.19 -1.47
C PRO A 104 19.04 6.30 0.02
N ASP A 105 20.30 6.12 0.41
CA ASP A 105 20.74 6.33 1.79
C ASP A 105 21.02 7.83 2.01
N ILE A 106 19.98 8.56 2.41
CA ILE A 106 20.03 10.02 2.60
C ILE A 106 19.45 10.38 3.97
N GLY A 107 20.24 11.12 4.75
CA GLY A 107 19.88 11.62 6.08
C GLY A 107 20.26 10.66 7.21
N HIS A 108 19.98 11.07 8.44
CA HIS A 108 20.32 10.31 9.66
C HIS A 108 19.10 9.65 10.33
N GLY A 109 17.94 9.63 9.65
CA GLY A 109 16.66 9.14 10.17
C GLY A 109 15.93 8.24 9.17
N HIS A 110 14.59 8.31 9.14
CA HIS A 110 13.81 7.58 8.14
C HIS A 110 13.95 8.27 6.77
N GLY A 111 14.82 7.72 5.92
CA GLY A 111 15.06 8.26 4.58
C GLY A 111 13.84 8.15 3.64
N PRO A 112 13.83 8.91 2.54
CA PRO A 112 12.74 8.91 1.56
C PRO A 112 12.75 7.67 0.66
N THR A 113 11.62 7.37 0.02
CA THR A 113 11.56 6.39 -1.08
C THR A 113 12.19 6.92 -2.37
N HIS A 114 12.68 6.05 -3.26
CA HIS A 114 13.27 6.44 -4.54
C HIS A 114 12.22 6.56 -5.66
N HIS A 115 11.70 7.76 -5.90
CA HIS A 115 10.64 7.97 -6.90
C HIS A 115 11.05 7.66 -8.36
N PHE A 116 12.33 7.82 -8.70
CA PHE A 116 12.84 7.64 -10.07
C PHE A 116 13.34 6.22 -10.38
N TRP A 117 12.96 5.21 -9.58
CA TRP A 117 13.58 3.88 -9.63
C TRP A 117 13.33 3.13 -10.95
N ARG A 118 12.31 3.53 -11.72
CA ARG A 118 12.02 3.02 -13.07
C ARG A 118 12.68 3.82 -14.20
N ALA A 119 13.21 5.00 -13.91
CA ALA A 119 13.79 5.91 -14.91
C ALA A 119 15.28 5.65 -15.17
N THR A 120 15.95 4.94 -14.27
CA THR A 120 17.33 4.48 -14.43
C THR A 120 17.35 3.18 -15.25
N ARG A 121 17.49 3.31 -16.57
CA ARG A 121 17.98 2.27 -17.48
C ARG A 121 19.30 2.71 -18.09
#